data_AF-A0AAW1MH49-F1
#
_entry.id   AF-A0AAW1MH49-F1
#
_cell.length_a   1.000
_cell.length_b   1.000
_cell.length_c   1.000
_cell.angle_alpha   90.00
_cell.angle_beta   90.00
_cell.angle_gamma   90.00
#
_symmetry.space_group_name_H-M   'P 1'
#
loop_
_entity.id
_entity.type
_entity.pdbx_description
1 polymer ?
#
loop_
_entity_poly.entity_id
_entity_poly.type
_entity_poly.pdbx_seq_one_letter_code
_entity_poly.pdbx_strand_id
1 'polypeptide(L)'
;MSLRNVVTNACVIAFSSTFIPRLIYRLHNDSNLDGYINNTLSVFNTNDYERTPDANYTTNITICYYHGRRDDFFYQLLGQLAFVLVFEHVIVLIKVLLMSTIREVPRFVKARLRTQKIRMRDERMKLLSENYHKNYSSLFAKSVQLPQRN
;
A
#
# COMPACT_ATOMS: atom_id res chain seq x y z
N MET A 1 0.37 5.58 -3.50
CA MET A 1 1.13 4.36 -3.22
C MET A 1 0.18 3.16 -3.17
N SER A 2 0.22 2.28 -4.18
CA SER A 2 -0.66 1.11 -4.29
C SER A 2 -0.44 0.11 -3.15
N LEU A 3 -1.51 -0.54 -2.67
CA LEU A 3 -1.45 -1.50 -1.54
C LEU A 3 -0.47 -2.66 -1.81
N ARG A 4 -0.46 -3.18 -3.05
CA ARG A 4 0.45 -4.26 -3.47
C ARG A 4 1.93 -3.94 -3.22
N ASN A 5 2.36 -2.70 -3.47
CA ASN A 5 3.75 -2.29 -3.26
C ASN A 5 4.12 -2.29 -1.78
N VAL A 6 3.17 -1.97 -0.90
CA VAL A 6 3.37 -2.02 0.56
C VAL A 6 3.61 -3.46 0.99
N VAL A 7 2.79 -4.39 0.49
CA VAL A 7 2.93 -5.83 0.79
C VAL A 7 4.26 -6.36 0.27
N THR A 8 4.65 -6.04 -0.97
CA THR A 8 5.94 -6.47 -1.52
C THR A 8 7.11 -5.96 -0.69
N ASN A 9 7.10 -4.68 -0.30
CA ASN A 9 8.16 -4.11 0.54
C ASN A 9 8.21 -4.75 1.92
N ALA A 10 7.04 -5.03 2.52
CA ALA A 10 6.95 -5.72 3.80
C ALA A 10 7.55 -7.14 3.72
N CYS A 11 7.22 -7.89 2.66
CA CYS A 11 7.77 -9.23 2.43
C CYS A 11 9.29 -9.20 2.22
N VAL A 12 9.82 -8.22 1.46
CA VAL A 12 11.28 -8.07 1.30
C VAL A 12 11.96 -7.85 2.65
N ILE A 13 11.41 -6.96 3.48
CA ILE A 13 11.95 -6.72 4.82
C ILE A 13 11.82 -7.97 5.72
N ALA A 14 10.71 -8.69 5.65
CA ALA A 14 10.46 -9.84 6.51
C ALA A 14 11.33 -11.07 6.15
N PHE A 15 11.41 -11.40 4.86
CA PHE A 15 12.00 -12.66 4.40
C PHE A 15 13.45 -12.54 3.95
N SER A 16 13.85 -11.38 3.40
CA SER A 16 15.22 -11.20 2.91
C SER A 16 16.15 -10.56 3.95
N SER A 17 15.60 -9.88 4.97
CA SER A 17 16.41 -9.23 5.99
C SER A 17 16.65 -10.12 7.21
N THR A 18 17.81 -9.94 7.84
CA THR A 18 18.11 -10.51 9.16
C THR A 18 17.49 -9.70 10.31
N PHE A 19 16.72 -8.67 10.00
CA PHE A 19 16.10 -7.78 10.99
C PHE A 19 15.10 -8.51 11.90
N ILE A 20 14.14 -9.26 11.34
CA ILE A 20 13.09 -9.92 12.12
C ILE A 20 13.64 -11.01 13.05
N PRO A 21 14.50 -11.95 12.59
CA PRO A 21 15.06 -12.97 13.47
C PRO A 21 15.92 -12.37 14.60
N ARG A 22 16.68 -11.30 14.31
CA ARG A 22 17.46 -10.57 15.34
C ARG A 22 16.57 -9.87 16.35
N LEU A 23 15.46 -9.28 15.91
CA LEU A 23 14.50 -8.65 16.80
C LEU A 23 13.87 -9.68 17.75
N ILE A 24 13.42 -10.82 17.23
CA ILE A 24 12.86 -11.91 18.04
C ILE A 24 13.89 -12.41 19.05
N TYR A 25 15.15 -12.58 18.64
CA TYR A 25 16.22 -13.00 19.53
C TYR A 25 16.45 -12.00 20.68
N ARG A 26 16.52 -10.70 20.39
CA ARG A 26 16.70 -9.67 21.43
C ARG A 26 15.54 -9.62 22.42
N LEU A 27 14.32 -9.87 21.96
CA LEU A 27 13.13 -9.90 22.82
C LEU A 27 13.14 -11.11 23.77
N HIS A 28 13.78 -12.21 23.38
CA HIS A 28 13.82 -13.45 24.16
C HIS A 28 15.05 -13.56 25.08
N ASN A 29 16.23 -13.12 24.62
CA ASN A 29 17.52 -13.41 25.25
C ASN A 29 18.28 -12.15 25.72
N ASP A 30 17.56 -11.19 26.30
CA ASP A 30 18.17 -10.11 27.10
C ASP A 30 18.82 -8.95 26.30
N SER A 31 18.14 -8.48 25.25
CA SER A 31 18.42 -7.25 24.48
C SER A 31 19.75 -7.14 23.71
N ASN A 32 20.81 -7.78 24.19
CA ASN A 32 22.09 -7.94 23.48
C ASN A 32 21.97 -9.06 22.43
N LEU A 33 22.79 -8.98 21.37
CA LEU A 33 22.88 -10.05 20.36
C LEU A 33 24.01 -11.04 20.67
N ASP A 34 24.45 -11.08 21.93
CA ASP A 34 25.54 -11.96 22.34
C ASP A 34 25.10 -13.41 22.17
N GLY A 35 25.83 -14.18 21.36
CA GLY A 35 25.45 -15.55 21.04
C GLY A 35 24.39 -15.72 19.94
N TYR A 36 23.90 -14.64 19.31
CA TYR A 36 22.92 -14.72 18.20
C TYR A 36 23.39 -15.63 17.07
N ILE A 37 24.66 -15.51 16.67
CA ILE A 37 25.24 -16.32 15.60
C ILE A 37 25.26 -17.79 16.00
N ASN A 38 25.72 -18.12 17.21
CA ASN A 38 25.78 -19.49 17.68
C ASN A 38 24.38 -20.13 17.76
N ASN A 39 23.38 -19.35 18.19
CA ASN A 39 21.99 -19.78 18.23
C ASN A 39 21.35 -19.94 16.84
N THR A 40 21.81 -19.20 15.83
CA THR A 40 21.22 -19.25 14.47
C THR A 40 21.85 -20.33 13.58
N LEU A 41 23.01 -20.84 13.98
CA LEU A 41 23.70 -21.92 13.29
C LEU A 41 23.14 -23.28 13.72
N SER A 42 22.92 -24.16 12.76
CA SER A 42 22.67 -25.58 13.04
C SER A 42 23.92 -26.40 12.81
N VAL A 43 24.14 -27.33 13.73
CA VAL A 43 25.27 -28.25 13.74
C VAL A 43 24.93 -29.47 12.90
N PHE A 44 25.80 -29.81 11.97
CA PHE A 44 25.70 -31.02 11.15
C PHE A 44 26.93 -31.89 11.38
N ASN A 45 26.71 -33.18 11.65
CA ASN A 45 27.79 -34.16 11.76
C ASN A 45 28.10 -34.73 10.37
N THR A 46 29.35 -34.64 9.94
CA THR A 46 29.77 -35.14 8.61
C THR A 46 29.57 -36.65 8.46
N ASN A 47 29.53 -37.39 9.57
CA ASN A 47 29.28 -38.84 9.56
C ASN A 47 27.83 -39.20 9.20
N ASP A 48 26.88 -38.28 9.32
CA ASP A 48 25.46 -38.51 8.96
C ASP A 48 25.23 -38.42 7.43
N TYR A 49 26.30 -38.28 6.64
CA TYR A 49 26.21 -38.13 5.20
C TYR A 49 26.06 -39.50 4.53
N GLU A 50 24.94 -39.71 3.83
CA GLU A 50 24.60 -41.01 3.19
C GLU A 50 25.50 -41.39 2.01
N ARG A 51 26.18 -40.41 1.39
CA ARG A 51 27.20 -40.57 0.33
C ARG A 51 28.42 -39.71 0.58
N THR A 52 29.52 -40.24 1.13
CA THR A 52 30.74 -39.44 1.39
C THR A 52 31.04 -38.44 0.26
N PRO A 53 30.99 -37.12 0.53
CA PRO A 53 31.16 -36.12 -0.52
C PRO A 53 32.56 -36.25 -1.14
N ASP A 54 32.66 -36.17 -2.48
CA ASP A 54 33.91 -36.19 -3.28
C ASP A 54 34.83 -34.96 -3.04
N ALA A 55 34.72 -34.37 -1.86
CA ALA A 55 35.47 -33.19 -1.52
C ALA A 55 36.82 -33.63 -0.95
N ASN A 56 37.86 -33.26 -1.70
CA ASN A 56 39.27 -33.51 -1.40
C ASN A 56 39.72 -32.60 -0.22
N TYR A 57 39.06 -32.73 0.93
CA TYR A 57 39.37 -31.98 2.13
C TYR A 57 40.60 -32.61 2.79
N THR A 58 41.67 -31.81 2.92
CA THR A 58 42.94 -32.21 3.54
C THR A 58 42.87 -32.36 5.06
N THR A 59 41.69 -32.19 5.67
CA THR A 59 41.49 -32.23 7.12
C THR A 59 40.25 -33.05 7.49
N ASN A 60 40.34 -33.83 8.57
CA ASN A 60 39.24 -34.63 9.12
C ASN A 60 38.20 -33.72 9.80
N ILE A 61 37.27 -33.15 9.02
CA ILE A 61 36.18 -32.30 9.53
C ILE A 61 35.04 -33.18 10.03
N THR A 62 34.85 -33.23 11.34
CA THR A 62 33.77 -33.99 11.99
C THR A 62 32.46 -33.22 12.10
N ILE A 63 32.51 -31.88 12.19
CA ILE A 63 31.34 -31.04 12.42
C ILE A 63 31.36 -29.83 11.49
N CYS A 64 30.22 -29.56 10.86
CA CYS A 64 29.98 -28.39 10.02
C CYS A 64 28.81 -27.56 10.57
N TYR A 65 28.90 -26.24 10.45
CA TYR A 65 27.81 -25.34 10.81
C TYR A 65 27.16 -24.79 9.55
N TYR A 66 25.84 -24.83 9.46
CA TYR A 66 25.10 -24.20 8.37
C TYR A 66 24.08 -23.20 8.90
N HIS A 67 23.77 -22.20 8.08
CA HIS A 67 22.79 -21.20 8.45
C HIS A 67 21.39 -21.78 8.29
N GLY A 68 20.66 -21.96 9.40
CA GLY A 68 19.27 -22.41 9.35
C GLY A 68 18.87 -23.09 10.64
N ARG A 69 17.95 -22.47 11.38
CA ARG A 69 17.47 -22.97 12.66
C ARG A 69 16.40 -24.04 12.44
N ARG A 70 16.77 -25.32 12.55
CA ARG A 70 15.86 -26.46 12.29
C ARG A 70 14.69 -26.52 13.27
N ASP A 71 14.95 -26.36 14.55
CA ASP A 71 13.96 -26.64 15.60
C ASP A 71 12.97 -25.49 15.80
N ASP A 72 13.40 -24.23 15.61
CA ASP A 72 12.53 -23.05 15.76
C ASP A 72 12.08 -22.41 14.43
N PHE A 73 12.19 -23.15 13.31
CA PHE A 73 11.87 -22.61 11.99
C PHE A 73 10.43 -22.05 11.92
N PHE A 74 9.48 -22.75 12.51
CA PHE A 74 8.07 -22.35 12.54
C PHE A 74 7.85 -21.05 13.31
N TYR A 75 8.52 -20.89 14.46
CA TYR A 75 8.41 -19.65 15.26
C TYR A 75 9.01 -18.46 14.53
N GLN A 76 10.14 -18.66 13.84
CA GLN A 76 10.74 -17.62 13.01
C GLN A 76 9.81 -17.22 11.85
N LEU A 77 9.22 -18.20 11.15
CA LEU A 77 8.24 -17.96 10.09
C LEU A 77 7.00 -17.22 10.59
N LEU A 78 6.46 -17.64 11.73
CA LEU A 78 5.29 -17.01 12.35
C LEU A 78 5.57 -15.55 12.69
N GLY A 79 6.76 -15.25 13.23
CA GLY A 79 7.21 -13.89 13.50
C GLY A 79 7.36 -13.04 12.24
N GLN A 80 7.87 -13.62 11.14
CA GLN A 80 7.96 -12.93 9.84
C GLN A 80 6.58 -12.60 9.27
N LEU A 81 5.63 -13.55 9.33
CA LEU A 81 4.25 -13.33 8.87
C LEU A 81 3.51 -12.30 9.73
N ALA A 82 3.66 -12.37 11.05
CA ALA A 82 3.08 -11.40 11.98
C ALA A 82 3.59 -9.98 11.70
N PHE A 83 4.89 -9.82 11.43
CA PHE A 83 5.47 -8.55 11.06
C PHE A 83 4.86 -7.97 9.77
N VAL A 84 4.67 -8.80 8.74
CA VAL A 84 4.06 -8.35 7.47
C VAL A 84 2.65 -7.81 7.73
N LEU A 85 1.84 -8.52 8.52
CA LEU A 85 0.49 -8.08 8.88
C LEU A 85 0.51 -6.75 9.63
N VAL A 86 1.34 -6.62 10.66
CA VAL A 86 1.44 -5.37 11.46
C VAL A 86 1.90 -4.20 10.58
N PHE A 87 2.93 -4.41 9.75
CA PHE A 87 3.46 -3.38 8.86
C PHE A 87 2.39 -2.90 7.86
N GLU A 88 1.61 -3.82 7.29
CA GLU A 88 0.51 -3.46 6.41
C GLU A 88 -0.53 -2.58 7.12
N HIS A 89 -0.98 -2.98 8.31
CA HIS A 89 -1.96 -2.21 9.10
C HIS A 89 -1.44 -0.82 9.48
N VAL A 90 -0.17 -0.71 9.87
CA VAL A 90 0.47 0.58 10.21
C VAL A 90 0.49 1.50 8.99
N ILE A 91 0.88 1.00 7.83
CA ILE A 91 0.92 1.81 6.60
C ILE A 91 -0.49 2.19 6.15
N VAL A 92 -1.48 1.31 6.27
CA VAL A 92 -2.89 1.62 6.01
C VAL A 92 -3.37 2.72 6.95
N LEU A 93 -3.09 2.61 8.25
CA LEU A 93 -3.43 3.62 9.24
C LEU A 93 -2.81 4.98 8.90
N ILE A 94 -1.50 5.01 8.58
CA ILE A 94 -0.81 6.24 8.18
C ILE A 94 -1.47 6.85 6.93
N LYS A 95 -1.86 6.04 5.94
CA LYS A 95 -2.59 6.54 4.77
C LYS A 95 -3.94 7.15 5.15
N VAL A 96 -4.70 6.51 6.03
CA VAL A 96 -5.98 7.04 6.52
C VAL A 96 -5.76 8.36 7.26
N LEU A 97 -4.73 8.46 8.11
CA LEU A 97 -4.38 9.69 8.82
C LEU A 97 -3.95 10.80 7.86
N LEU A 98 -3.16 10.47 6.83
CA LEU A 98 -2.75 11.42 5.79
C LEU A 98 -3.95 11.91 4.97
N MET A 99 -4.85 11.00 4.57
CA MET A 99 -6.10 11.35 3.87
C MET A 99 -7.03 12.19 4.76
N SER A 100 -7.06 11.91 6.06
CA SER A 100 -7.83 12.70 7.03
C SER A 100 -7.26 14.11 7.22
N THR A 101 -5.94 14.22 7.34
CA THR A 101 -5.23 15.49 7.54
C THR A 101 -5.28 16.36 6.28
N ILE A 102 -5.00 15.75 5.13
CA ILE A 102 -5.03 16.38 3.81
C ILE A 102 -6.44 16.18 3.25
N ARG A 103 -7.40 16.99 3.72
CA ARG A 103 -8.76 17.01 3.16
C ARG A 103 -8.68 17.01 1.63
N GLU A 104 -9.10 15.93 0.98
CA GLU A 104 -8.83 15.57 -0.44
C GLU A 104 -9.28 16.58 -1.51
N VAL A 105 -9.74 17.77 -1.12
CA VAL A 105 -9.80 18.89 -2.04
C VAL A 105 -9.23 20.12 -1.35
N PRO A 106 -8.11 20.69 -1.84
CA PRO A 106 -7.61 21.94 -1.31
C PRO A 106 -8.74 22.96 -1.38
N ARG A 107 -8.92 23.73 -0.30
CA ARG A 107 -10.03 24.70 -0.17
C ARG A 107 -10.17 25.59 -1.40
N PHE A 108 -9.04 25.95 -2.02
CA PHE A 108 -8.98 26.75 -3.23
C PHE A 108 -9.68 26.09 -4.44
N VAL A 109 -9.53 24.79 -4.65
CA VAL A 109 -10.17 24.08 -5.78
C VAL A 109 -11.68 24.01 -5.54
N LYS A 110 -12.12 23.71 -4.32
CA LYS A 110 -13.56 23.76 -3.94
C LYS A 110 -14.16 25.14 -4.17
N ALA A 111 -13.44 26.20 -3.79
CA ALA A 111 -13.88 27.58 -4.00
C ALA A 111 -13.97 27.91 -5.50
N ARG A 112 -12.94 27.58 -6.28
CA ARG A 112 -12.89 27.83 -7.73
C ARG A 112 -13.98 27.06 -8.49
N LEU A 113 -14.24 25.80 -8.12
CA LEU A 113 -15.35 25.01 -8.67
C LEU A 113 -16.71 25.63 -8.35
N ARG A 114 -16.94 26.12 -7.12
CA ARG A 114 -18.19 26.81 -6.77
C ARG A 114 -18.38 28.06 -7.63
N THR A 115 -17.35 28.89 -7.76
CA THR A 115 -17.41 30.11 -8.57
C THR A 115 -17.70 29.79 -10.04
N GLN A 116 -17.01 28.79 -10.62
CA GLN A 116 -17.27 28.36 -12.00
C GLN A 116 -18.70 27.85 -12.17
N LYS A 117 -19.23 27.11 -11.19
CA LYS A 117 -20.60 26.57 -11.22
C LYS A 117 -21.68 27.66 -11.11
N ILE A 118 -21.41 28.73 -10.35
CA ILE A 118 -22.29 29.90 -10.27
C ILE A 118 -22.28 30.64 -11.62
N ARG A 119 -21.09 30.96 -12.15
CA ARG A 119 -20.96 31.66 -13.43
C ARG A 119 -21.67 30.92 -14.58
N MET A 120 -21.49 29.59 -14.68
CA MET A 120 -22.19 28.78 -15.68
C MET A 120 -23.72 28.78 -15.51
N ARG A 121 -24.22 28.82 -14.27
CA ARG A 121 -25.67 28.90 -14.02
C ARG A 121 -26.23 30.24 -14.45
N ASP A 122 -25.51 31.33 -14.18
CA ASP A 122 -25.93 32.68 -14.54
C ASP A 122 -25.94 32.85 -16.07
N GLU A 123 -24.91 32.37 -16.76
CA GLU A 123 -24.84 32.35 -18.23
C GLU A 123 -26.00 31.53 -18.83
N ARG A 124 -26.28 30.34 -18.28
CA ARG A 124 -27.40 29.50 -18.72
C ARG A 124 -28.76 30.17 -18.50
N MET A 125 -28.93 30.90 -17.39
CA MET A 125 -30.16 31.62 -17.09
C MET A 125 -30.41 32.75 -18.10
N LYS A 126 -29.37 33.51 -18.47
CA LYS A 126 -29.47 34.55 -19.51
C LYS A 126 -29.87 33.97 -20.86
N LEU A 127 -29.21 32.89 -21.31
CA LEU A 127 -29.56 32.21 -22.55
C LEU A 127 -31.00 31.71 -22.56
N LEU A 128 -31.50 31.18 -21.44
CA LEU A 128 -32.90 30.77 -21.30
C LEU A 128 -33.85 31.96 -21.41
N SER A 129 -33.55 33.09 -20.77
CA SER A 129 -34.40 34.29 -20.86
C SER A 129 -34.44 34.87 -22.29
N GLU A 130 -33.30 34.91 -22.98
CA GLU A 130 -33.24 35.38 -24.38
C GLU A 130 -34.00 34.45 -25.32
N ASN A 131 -33.84 33.13 -25.14
CA ASN A 131 -34.57 32.15 -25.93
C ASN A 131 -36.08 32.22 -25.67
N TYR A 132 -36.48 32.40 -24.40
CA TYR A 132 -37.87 32.60 -24.03
C TYR A 132 -38.47 33.84 -24.70
N HIS A 133 -37.77 34.98 -24.66
CA HIS A 133 -38.24 36.22 -25.29
C HIS A 133 -38.37 36.08 -26.82
N LYS A 134 -37.38 35.46 -27.48
CA LYS A 134 -37.44 35.17 -28.92
C LYS A 134 -38.59 34.24 -29.29
N ASN A 135 -38.86 33.23 -28.46
CA ASN A 135 -39.95 32.29 -28.70
C ASN A 135 -41.31 32.96 -28.47
N TYR A 136 -41.41 33.87 -27.50
CA TYR A 136 -42.63 34.64 -27.26
C TYR A 136 -42.92 35.62 -28.40
N SER A 137 -41.92 36.37 -28.88
CA SER A 137 -42.10 37.30 -30.00
C SER A 137 -42.44 36.59 -31.31
N SER A 138 -41.87 35.40 -31.56
CA SER A 138 -42.23 34.58 -32.72
C SER A 138 -43.66 34.02 -32.62
N LEU A 139 -44.10 33.56 -31.44
CA LEU A 139 -45.49 33.17 -31.17
C LEU A 139 -46.45 34.35 -31.36
N PHE A 140 -46.08 35.53 -30.87
CA PHE A 140 -46.88 36.75 -31.00
C PHE A 140 -47.02 37.16 -32.47
N ALA A 141 -45.91 37.20 -33.22
CA ALA A 141 -45.94 37.48 -34.66
C ALA A 141 -46.83 36.48 -35.44
N LYS A 142 -46.77 35.20 -35.08
CA LYS A 142 -47.58 34.14 -35.69
C LYS A 142 -49.07 34.26 -35.35
N SER A 143 -49.40 34.76 -34.16
CA SER A 143 -50.79 35.04 -33.74
C SER A 143 -51.35 36.31 -34.37
N VAL A 144 -50.52 37.33 -34.62
CA VAL A 144 -50.92 38.57 -35.31
C VAL A 144 -51.13 38.35 -36.81
N GLN A 145 -50.45 37.37 -37.40
CA GLN A 145 -50.60 36.96 -38.80
C GLN A 145 -51.72 35.92 -39.03
N LEU A 146 -52.58 35.66 -38.05
CA LEU A 146 -53.76 34.82 -38.27
C LEU A 146 -54.67 35.51 -39.31
N PRO A 147 -55.00 34.85 -40.45
CA PRO A 147 -55.88 35.44 -41.44
C PRO A 147 -57.26 35.68 -40.80
N GLN A 148 -57.77 36.91 -40.92
CA GLN A 148 -59.17 37.20 -40.62
C GLN A 148 -60.03 36.30 -41.51
N ARG A 149 -60.79 35.41 -40.86
CA ARG A 149 -61.70 34.45 -41.47
C ARG A 149 -62.86 35.24 -42.09
N ASN A 150 -62.89 35.33 -43.43
CA ASN A 150 -64.12 35.59 -44.19
C ASN A 150 -65.08 34.39 -44.05
#